data_AF-A0A7C3HW34-F1
#
_entry.id   AF-A0A7C3HW34-F1
#
_cell.length_a   1.000
_cell.length_b   1.000
_cell.length_c   1.000
_cell.angle_alpha   90.00
_cell.angle_beta   90.00
_cell.angle_gamma   90.00
#
_symmetry.space_group_name_H-M   'P 1'
#
loop_
_entity.id
_entity.type
_entity.pdbx_description
1 polymer ?
#
loop_
_entity_poly.entity_id
_entity_poly.type
_entity_poly.pdbx_seq_one_letter_code
_entity_poly.pdbx_strand_id
1 'polypeptide(L)'
;MNSSEVFVQIGAIVGAVCTLAIFSVLFKENPYYRLFEHIFIGLAAGYGVFVTWRDVLYRLWWEPMINKGQWWWALAVAGGGMFYFIYSKKHQWISKLLFGALFGLGAGTFFQGFANTYFPMISASFKSVVPPMDVPLTEALVAAANDLVFVIVLITVMAYFFFSIDHKAKAMRGTASLGRWFLMFAFGAMFGSTVMARMSLFIGRVDFLVSDVPRLFWPFAVGASILIGFVYFFFIEKRRKLRQDA
;
A
#
# COMPACT_ATOMS: atom_id res chain seq x y z
N MET A 1 -2.03 -34.83 -6.93
CA MET A 1 -1.79 -33.39 -6.71
C MET A 1 -3.14 -32.70 -6.78
N ASN A 2 -3.54 -32.00 -5.71
CA ASN A 2 -4.80 -31.27 -5.70
C ASN A 2 -4.73 -30.13 -6.73
N SER A 3 -5.80 -29.84 -7.46
CA SER A 3 -5.78 -28.81 -8.52
C SER A 3 -5.35 -27.44 -7.98
N SER A 4 -5.71 -27.13 -6.73
CA SER A 4 -5.31 -25.92 -6.01
C SER A 4 -3.79 -25.77 -5.84
N GLU A 5 -3.07 -26.84 -5.52
CA GLU A 5 -1.62 -26.83 -5.33
C GLU A 5 -0.91 -26.47 -6.64
N VAL A 6 -1.38 -27.03 -7.76
CA VAL A 6 -0.79 -26.75 -9.08
C VAL A 6 -0.94 -25.27 -9.44
N PHE A 7 -2.09 -24.65 -9.15
CA PHE A 7 -2.27 -23.21 -9.36
C PHE A 7 -1.35 -22.36 -8.49
N VAL A 8 -1.17 -22.73 -7.22
CA VAL A 8 -0.25 -22.02 -6.30
C VAL A 8 1.19 -22.13 -6.79
N GLN A 9 1.61 -23.31 -7.24
CA GLN A 9 2.95 -23.55 -7.77
C GLN A 9 3.22 -22.76 -9.06
N ILE A 10 2.28 -22.79 -10.02
CA ILE A 10 2.39 -22.00 -11.25
C ILE A 10 2.43 -20.51 -10.92
N GLY A 11 1.56 -20.05 -10.02
CA GLY A 11 1.55 -18.66 -9.56
C GLY A 11 2.87 -18.23 -8.92
N ALA A 12 3.48 -19.11 -8.12
CA ALA A 12 4.77 -18.85 -7.49
C ALA A 12 5.92 -18.79 -8.52
N ILE A 13 5.94 -19.67 -9.53
CA ILE A 13 6.93 -19.63 -10.62
C ILE A 13 6.80 -18.33 -11.41
N VAL A 14 5.57 -17.98 -11.81
CA VAL A 14 5.29 -16.72 -12.53
C VAL A 14 5.70 -15.53 -11.67
N GLY A 15 5.38 -15.55 -10.37
CA GLY A 15 5.79 -14.53 -9.42
C GLY A 15 7.31 -14.40 -9.29
N ALA A 16 8.05 -15.51 -9.28
CA ALA A 16 9.51 -15.54 -9.21
C ALA A 16 10.14 -14.94 -10.47
N VAL A 17 9.67 -15.35 -11.66
CA VAL A 17 10.14 -14.82 -12.94
C VAL A 17 9.89 -13.31 -13.02
N CYS A 18 8.69 -12.87 -12.67
CA CYS A 18 8.35 -11.45 -12.67
C CYS A 18 9.20 -10.64 -11.67
N THR A 19 9.44 -11.18 -10.47
CA THR A 19 10.26 -10.52 -9.44
C THR A 19 11.72 -10.38 -9.91
N LEU A 20 12.28 -11.44 -10.49
CA LEU A 20 13.63 -11.41 -11.08
C LEU A 20 13.72 -10.45 -12.27
N ALA A 21 12.71 -10.42 -13.12
CA ALA A 21 12.66 -9.51 -14.26
C ALA A 21 12.66 -8.03 -13.84
N ILE A 22 11.96 -7.69 -12.76
CA ILE A 22 11.98 -6.33 -12.19
C ILE A 22 13.34 -6.05 -11.52
N PHE A 23 13.91 -7.01 -10.78
CA PHE A 23 15.23 -6.81 -10.17
C PHE A 23 16.36 -6.66 -11.17
N SER A 24 16.19 -7.09 -12.42
CA SER A 24 17.17 -6.86 -13.50
C SER A 24 17.51 -5.38 -13.71
N VAL A 25 16.62 -4.44 -13.35
CA VAL A 25 16.89 -2.99 -13.41
C VAL A 25 18.12 -2.60 -12.63
N LEU A 26 18.35 -3.25 -11.49
CA LEU A 26 19.44 -2.92 -10.58
C LEU A 26 20.81 -3.07 -11.26
N PHE A 27 20.91 -3.94 -12.25
CA PHE A 27 22.13 -4.16 -13.03
C PHE A 27 22.19 -3.25 -14.26
N LYS A 28 21.11 -3.18 -15.05
CA LYS A 28 20.98 -2.30 -16.24
C LYS A 28 19.54 -2.38 -16.78
N GLU A 29 19.08 -1.32 -17.44
CA GLU A 29 17.87 -1.41 -18.28
C GLU A 29 18.07 -2.42 -19.42
N ASN A 30 17.38 -3.56 -19.32
CA ASN A 30 17.41 -4.65 -20.30
C ASN A 30 16.05 -4.71 -21.02
N PRO A 31 15.95 -5.04 -22.32
CA PRO A 31 14.67 -5.29 -23.01
C PRO A 31 13.71 -6.20 -22.26
N TYR A 32 14.22 -7.20 -21.53
CA TYR A 32 13.40 -8.05 -20.66
C TYR A 32 12.69 -7.25 -19.56
N TYR A 33 13.41 -6.39 -18.82
CA TYR A 33 12.79 -5.55 -17.81
C TYR A 33 11.68 -4.66 -18.41
N ARG A 34 11.97 -4.00 -19.54
CA ARG A 34 11.02 -3.09 -20.20
C ARG A 34 9.73 -3.81 -20.59
N LEU A 35 9.81 -5.04 -21.08
CA LEU A 35 8.61 -5.84 -21.40
C LEU A 35 7.76 -6.09 -20.15
N PHE A 36 8.37 -6.57 -19.07
CA PHE A 36 7.64 -6.85 -17.83
C PHE A 36 7.05 -5.58 -17.22
N GLU A 37 7.75 -4.45 -17.28
CA GLU A 37 7.23 -3.15 -16.85
C GLU A 37 5.92 -2.78 -17.58
N HIS A 38 5.88 -2.92 -18.91
CA HIS A 38 4.66 -2.64 -19.69
C HIS A 38 3.53 -3.62 -19.37
N ILE A 39 3.84 -4.90 -19.14
CA ILE A 39 2.86 -5.90 -18.70
C ILE A 39 2.27 -5.51 -17.34
N PHE A 40 3.11 -5.09 -16.39
CA PHE A 40 2.67 -4.67 -15.06
C PHE A 40 1.81 -3.41 -15.09
N ILE A 41 2.22 -2.39 -15.86
CA ILE A 41 1.44 -1.16 -16.02
C ILE A 41 0.11 -1.46 -16.73
N GLY A 42 0.12 -2.32 -17.75
CA GLY A 42 -1.09 -2.78 -18.44
C GLY A 42 -2.04 -3.55 -17.53
N LEU A 43 -1.52 -4.44 -16.69
CA LEU A 43 -2.30 -5.17 -15.69
C LEU A 43 -2.92 -4.21 -14.65
N ALA A 44 -2.15 -3.23 -14.18
CA ALA A 44 -2.64 -2.22 -13.24
C ALA A 44 -3.76 -1.37 -13.87
N ALA A 45 -3.59 -0.95 -15.12
CA ALA A 45 -4.63 -0.22 -15.86
C ALA A 45 -5.89 -1.09 -16.08
N GLY A 46 -5.72 -2.34 -16.50
CA GLY A 46 -6.83 -3.28 -16.70
C GLY A 46 -7.58 -3.59 -15.40
N TYR A 47 -6.87 -3.80 -14.30
CA TYR A 47 -7.47 -3.95 -12.98
C TYR A 47 -8.24 -2.69 -12.56
N GLY A 48 -7.69 -1.50 -12.83
CA GLY A 48 -8.39 -0.23 -12.60
C GLY A 48 -9.70 -0.11 -13.37
N VAL A 49 -9.73 -0.53 -14.63
CA VAL A 49 -10.96 -0.61 -15.43
C VAL A 49 -11.95 -1.62 -14.84
N PHE A 50 -11.48 -2.80 -14.45
CA PHE A 50 -12.31 -3.83 -13.83
C PHE A 50 -12.95 -3.35 -12.52
N VAL A 51 -12.16 -2.74 -11.62
CA VAL A 51 -12.64 -2.18 -10.36
C VAL A 51 -13.67 -1.08 -10.63
N THR A 52 -13.41 -0.19 -11.58
CA THR A 52 -14.34 0.87 -11.95
C THR A 52 -15.64 0.29 -12.50
N TRP A 53 -15.56 -0.74 -13.35
CA TRP A 53 -16.75 -1.43 -13.84
C TRP A 53 -17.54 -2.10 -12.71
N ARG A 54 -16.89 -2.93 -11.90
CA ARG A 54 -17.55 -3.73 -10.86
C ARG A 54 -18.09 -2.88 -9.72
N ASP A 55 -17.24 -2.02 -9.16
CA ASP A 55 -17.55 -1.30 -7.93
C ASP A 55 -18.32 -0.01 -8.18
N VAL A 56 -18.11 0.62 -9.35
CA VAL A 56 -18.80 1.87 -9.71
C VAL A 56 -19.94 1.61 -10.68
N LEU A 57 -19.67 1.19 -11.91
CA LEU A 57 -20.73 1.10 -12.92
C LEU A 57 -21.76 0.02 -12.58
N TYR A 58 -21.34 -1.16 -12.13
CA TYR A 58 -22.24 -2.25 -11.85
C TYR A 58 -22.96 -2.03 -10.51
N ARG A 59 -22.21 -1.88 -9.42
CA ARG A 59 -22.79 -1.80 -8.07
C ARG A 59 -23.51 -0.49 -7.76
N LEU A 60 -22.98 0.66 -8.19
CA LEU A 60 -23.58 1.96 -7.89
C LEU A 60 -24.60 2.42 -8.94
N TRP A 61 -24.53 1.93 -10.18
CA TRP A 61 -25.41 2.38 -11.27
C TRP A 61 -26.32 1.28 -11.86
N TRP A 62 -25.76 0.16 -12.31
CA TRP A 62 -26.51 -0.92 -12.98
C TRP A 62 -27.49 -1.64 -12.05
N GLU A 63 -27.00 -2.06 -10.88
CA GLU A 63 -27.77 -2.79 -9.87
C GLU A 63 -28.98 -1.99 -9.32
N PRO A 64 -28.85 -0.72 -8.89
CA PRO A 64 -30.02 0.05 -8.47
C PRO A 64 -30.98 0.39 -9.62
N MET A 65 -30.48 0.56 -10.85
CA MET A 65 -31.33 0.86 -12.01
C MET A 65 -32.22 -0.34 -12.38
N ILE A 66 -31.64 -1.55 -12.47
CA ILE A 66 -32.33 -2.73 -13.00
C ILE A 66 -32.99 -3.55 -11.88
N ASN A 67 -32.25 -3.84 -10.79
CA ASN A 67 -32.75 -4.75 -9.76
C ASN A 67 -33.65 -4.05 -8.73
N LYS A 68 -33.44 -2.75 -8.49
CA LYS A 68 -34.25 -1.96 -7.52
C LYS A 68 -35.30 -1.07 -8.19
N GLY A 69 -35.37 -1.06 -9.53
CA GLY A 69 -36.35 -0.28 -10.30
C GLY A 69 -36.18 1.25 -10.18
N GLN A 70 -35.04 1.73 -9.69
CA GLN A 70 -34.78 3.16 -9.51
C GLN A 70 -34.28 3.79 -10.82
N TRP A 71 -35.19 3.97 -11.78
CA TRP A 71 -34.91 4.54 -13.11
C TRP A 71 -34.32 5.95 -13.09
N TRP A 72 -34.38 6.66 -11.96
CA TRP A 72 -33.71 7.96 -11.81
C TRP A 72 -32.20 7.89 -12.06
N TRP A 73 -31.57 6.73 -11.84
CA TRP A 73 -30.18 6.49 -12.17
C TRP A 73 -29.88 6.47 -13.68
N ALA A 74 -30.89 6.33 -14.55
CA ALA A 74 -30.70 6.51 -15.99
C ALA A 74 -30.23 7.94 -16.34
N LEU A 75 -30.56 8.94 -15.51
CA LEU A 75 -30.08 10.31 -15.66
C LEU A 75 -28.55 10.40 -15.54
N ALA A 76 -27.90 9.46 -14.84
CA ALA A 76 -26.44 9.38 -14.78
C ALA A 76 -25.79 9.14 -16.16
N VAL A 77 -26.49 8.47 -17.10
CA VAL A 77 -26.02 8.33 -18.49
C VAL A 77 -26.06 9.67 -19.22
N ALA A 78 -27.10 10.47 -18.98
CA ALA A 78 -27.17 11.82 -19.52
C ALA A 78 -26.05 12.70 -18.95
N GLY A 79 -25.79 12.60 -17.63
CA GLY A 79 -24.64 13.25 -16.98
C GLY A 79 -23.30 12.79 -17.57
N GLY A 80 -23.10 11.48 -17.75
CA GLY A 80 -21.92 10.94 -18.42
C GLY A 80 -21.77 11.44 -19.86
N GLY A 81 -22.88 11.49 -20.60
CA GLY A 81 -22.97 12.05 -21.94
C GLY A 81 -22.54 13.52 -22.02
N MET A 82 -22.81 14.30 -20.96
CA MET A 82 -22.42 15.71 -20.90
C MET A 82 -20.90 15.93 -20.88
N PHE A 83 -20.09 14.92 -20.54
CA PHE A 83 -18.63 14.99 -20.69
C PHE A 83 -18.19 15.10 -22.15
N TYR A 84 -18.89 14.47 -23.09
CA TYR A 84 -18.51 14.49 -24.50
C TYR A 84 -18.69 15.86 -25.16
N PHE A 85 -19.47 16.76 -24.56
CA PHE A 85 -19.58 18.15 -25.05
C PHE A 85 -18.28 18.95 -24.91
N ILE A 86 -17.25 18.40 -24.24
CA ILE A 86 -15.89 18.98 -24.23
C ILE A 86 -15.32 19.16 -25.64
N TYR A 87 -15.66 18.26 -26.58
CA TYR A 87 -15.16 18.32 -27.95
C TYR A 87 -15.89 19.37 -28.83
N SER A 88 -17.02 19.93 -28.39
CA SER A 88 -17.80 20.90 -29.16
C SER A 88 -17.54 22.34 -28.68
N LYS A 89 -16.91 23.19 -29.51
CA LYS A 89 -16.57 24.58 -29.15
C LYS A 89 -17.78 25.44 -28.68
N LYS A 90 -19.00 25.13 -29.11
CA LYS A 90 -20.21 25.89 -28.77
C LYS A 90 -20.83 25.48 -27.43
N HIS A 91 -20.77 24.20 -27.05
CA HIS A 91 -21.46 23.65 -25.88
C HIS A 91 -20.53 23.28 -24.71
N GLN A 92 -19.25 23.66 -24.76
CA GLN A 92 -18.26 23.31 -23.71
C GLN A 92 -18.66 23.75 -22.30
N TRP A 93 -19.46 24.82 -22.17
CA TRP A 93 -19.96 25.29 -20.87
C TRP A 93 -20.71 24.20 -20.09
N ILE A 94 -21.44 23.33 -20.78
CA ILE A 94 -22.20 22.23 -20.16
C ILE A 94 -21.26 21.27 -19.43
N SER A 95 -20.14 20.91 -20.06
CA SER A 95 -19.12 20.07 -19.43
C SER A 95 -18.43 20.78 -18.24
N LYS A 96 -18.26 22.11 -18.29
CA LYS A 96 -17.67 22.89 -17.17
C LYS A 96 -18.53 22.83 -15.92
N LEU A 97 -19.86 22.90 -16.05
CA LEU A 97 -20.78 22.72 -14.92
C LEU A 97 -20.61 21.33 -14.28
N LEU A 98 -20.48 20.30 -15.12
CA LEU A 98 -20.27 18.94 -14.65
C LEU A 98 -18.92 18.75 -13.96
N PHE A 99 -17.83 19.31 -14.52
CA PHE A 99 -16.53 19.34 -13.86
C PHE A 99 -16.61 20.10 -12.54
N GLY A 100 -17.25 21.27 -12.49
CA GLY A 100 -17.44 22.05 -11.27
C GLY A 100 -18.22 21.28 -10.21
N ALA A 101 -19.28 20.56 -10.58
CA ALA A 101 -20.05 19.71 -9.69
C ALA A 101 -19.20 18.54 -9.16
N LEU A 102 -18.45 17.85 -10.02
CA LEU A 102 -17.55 16.77 -9.58
C LEU A 102 -16.43 17.27 -8.67
N PHE A 103 -15.79 18.38 -9.00
CA PHE A 103 -14.77 18.99 -8.15
C PHE A 103 -15.37 19.49 -6.84
N GLY A 104 -16.59 20.02 -6.84
CA GLY A 104 -17.31 20.42 -5.64
C GLY A 104 -17.64 19.24 -4.73
N LEU A 105 -18.15 18.14 -5.29
CA LEU A 105 -18.37 16.89 -4.56
C LEU A 105 -17.06 16.33 -4.02
N GLY A 106 -16.00 16.30 -4.84
CA GLY A 106 -14.67 15.88 -4.43
C GLY A 106 -14.13 16.72 -3.28
N ALA A 107 -14.12 18.05 -3.42
CA ALA A 107 -13.70 18.99 -2.39
C ALA A 107 -14.53 18.83 -1.11
N GLY A 108 -15.84 18.61 -1.22
CA GLY A 108 -16.72 18.33 -0.10
C GLY A 108 -16.33 17.07 0.66
N THR A 109 -16.05 15.96 -0.04
CA THR A 109 -15.60 14.71 0.59
C THR A 109 -14.22 14.85 1.24
N PHE A 110 -13.29 15.56 0.59
CA PHE A 110 -11.99 15.87 1.18
C PHE A 110 -12.12 16.74 2.43
N PHE A 111 -12.98 17.76 2.41
CA PHE A 111 -13.23 18.61 3.56
C PHE A 111 -13.88 17.82 4.71
N GLN A 112 -14.86 16.95 4.43
CA GLN A 112 -15.43 16.06 5.45
C GLN A 112 -14.37 15.12 6.03
N GLY A 113 -13.52 14.51 5.19
CA GLY A 113 -12.41 13.67 5.65
C GLY A 113 -11.42 14.44 6.51
N PHE A 114 -11.08 15.67 6.11
CA PHE A 114 -10.23 16.57 6.89
C PHE A 114 -10.87 16.90 8.23
N ALA A 115 -12.12 17.38 8.25
CA ALA A 115 -12.81 17.75 9.48
C ALA A 115 -12.94 16.56 10.43
N ASN A 116 -13.36 15.39 9.93
CA ASN A 116 -13.51 14.18 10.74
C ASN A 116 -12.18 13.64 11.29
N THR A 117 -11.06 13.89 10.60
CA THR A 117 -9.75 13.43 11.06
C THR A 117 -9.11 14.43 12.02
N TYR A 118 -9.08 15.71 11.65
CA TYR A 118 -8.32 16.73 12.37
C TYR A 118 -9.11 17.45 13.46
N PHE A 119 -10.44 17.59 13.35
CA PHE A 119 -11.21 18.25 14.42
C PHE A 119 -11.16 17.45 15.72
N PRO A 120 -11.34 16.11 15.72
CA PRO A 120 -11.19 15.33 16.94
C PRO A 120 -9.76 15.37 17.51
N MET A 121 -8.73 15.53 16.67
CA MET A 121 -7.34 15.69 17.14
C MET A 121 -7.15 16.97 17.98
N ILE A 122 -7.89 18.04 17.67
CA ILE A 122 -7.87 19.27 18.47
C ILE A 122 -8.45 19.00 19.86
N SER A 123 -9.62 18.35 19.95
CA SER A 123 -10.20 17.98 21.25
C SER A 123 -9.33 16.99 22.02
N ALA A 124 -8.73 16.01 21.32
CA ALA A 124 -7.85 15.02 21.92
C ALA A 124 -6.51 15.60 22.38
N SER A 125 -6.15 16.81 21.94
CA SER A 125 -4.95 17.51 22.41
C SER A 125 -5.13 18.08 23.82
N PHE A 126 -6.37 18.27 24.30
CA PHE A 126 -6.67 18.69 25.67
C PHE A 126 -6.68 17.49 26.64
N LYS A 127 -5.56 16.78 26.72
CA LYS A 127 -5.42 15.66 27.66
C LYS A 127 -5.34 16.17 29.10
N SER A 128 -6.12 15.57 29.99
CA SER A 128 -6.01 15.81 31.44
C SER A 128 -4.77 15.10 31.97
N VAL A 129 -3.89 15.85 32.63
CA VAL A 129 -2.68 15.30 33.28
C VAL A 129 -3.03 14.58 34.60
N VAL A 130 -4.28 14.69 35.06
CA VAL A 130 -4.76 13.96 36.25
C VAL A 130 -5.12 12.53 35.84
N PRO A 131 -4.47 11.50 36.43
CA PRO A 131 -4.75 10.12 36.08
C PRO A 131 -6.18 9.72 36.46
N PRO A 132 -6.84 8.84 35.67
CA PRO A 132 -8.13 8.29 36.05
C PRO A 132 -8.02 7.53 37.38
N MET A 133 -8.96 7.73 38.30
CA MET A 133 -8.92 7.13 39.65
C MET A 133 -9.17 5.61 39.66
N ASP A 134 -9.58 5.02 38.54
CA ASP A 134 -10.04 3.63 38.45
C ASP A 134 -8.98 2.63 37.96
N VAL A 135 -7.73 3.06 37.75
CA VAL A 135 -6.62 2.21 37.25
C VAL A 135 -5.56 1.94 38.33
N PRO A 136 -4.85 0.80 38.27
CA PRO A 136 -3.74 0.49 39.16
C PRO A 136 -2.71 1.63 39.18
N LEU A 137 -2.20 1.98 40.37
CA LEU A 137 -1.31 3.15 40.58
C LEU A 137 -0.11 3.19 39.62
N THR A 138 0.47 2.04 39.29
CA THR A 138 1.59 1.93 38.36
C THR A 138 1.22 2.33 36.93
N GLU A 139 0.05 1.94 36.44
CA GLU A 139 -0.43 2.28 35.10
C GLU A 139 -0.91 3.73 35.05
N ALA A 140 -1.55 4.21 36.12
CA ALA A 140 -1.95 5.59 36.29
C ALA A 140 -0.75 6.57 36.23
N LEU A 141 0.36 6.24 36.89
CA LEU A 141 1.57 7.08 36.86
C LEU A 141 2.23 7.10 35.48
N VAL A 142 2.28 5.97 34.77
CA VAL A 142 2.82 5.90 33.41
C VAL A 142 1.96 6.69 32.43
N ALA A 143 0.63 6.59 32.53
CA ALA A 143 -0.29 7.36 31.72
C ALA A 143 -0.15 8.87 31.97
N ALA A 144 -0.13 9.30 33.24
CA ALA A 144 0.05 10.69 33.62
C ALA A 144 1.40 11.25 33.12
N ALA A 145 2.48 10.46 33.21
CA ALA A 145 3.78 10.86 32.68
C ALA A 145 3.76 11.04 31.15
N ASN A 146 3.12 10.12 30.42
CA ASN A 146 2.99 10.21 28.97
C ASN A 146 2.16 11.42 28.54
N ASP A 147 1.04 11.67 29.21
CA ASP A 147 0.18 12.81 28.92
C ASP A 147 0.85 14.14 29.28
N LEU A 148 1.66 14.18 30.34
CA LEU A 148 2.49 15.33 30.68
C LEU A 148 3.55 15.60 29.61
N VAL A 149 4.26 14.57 29.14
CA VAL A 149 5.22 14.71 28.03
C VAL A 149 4.52 15.21 26.77
N PHE A 150 3.33 14.68 26.45
CA PHE A 150 2.53 15.14 25.32
C PHE A 150 2.19 16.63 25.42
N VAL A 151 1.70 17.10 26.56
CA VAL A 151 1.37 18.52 26.79
C VAL A 151 2.61 19.40 26.67
N ILE A 152 3.76 18.97 27.22
CA ILE A 152 5.03 19.70 27.07
C ILE A 152 5.40 19.81 25.59
N VAL A 153 5.39 18.71 24.84
CA VAL A 153 5.72 18.71 23.40
C VAL A 153 4.76 19.63 22.63
N LEU A 154 3.45 19.55 22.90
CA LEU A 154 2.43 20.37 22.26
C LEU A 154 2.68 21.86 22.48
N ILE A 155 2.85 22.29 23.73
CA ILE A 155 3.09 23.70 24.09
C ILE A 155 4.39 24.20 23.44
N THR A 156 5.43 23.38 23.47
CA THR A 156 6.74 23.71 22.94
C THR A 156 6.71 23.88 21.41
N VAL A 157 5.99 23.00 20.70
CA VAL A 157 5.79 23.09 19.24
C VAL A 157 4.87 24.25 18.88
N MET A 158 3.81 24.50 19.65
CA MET A 158 2.96 25.68 19.47
C MET A 158 3.78 26.97 19.62
N ALA A 159 4.64 27.06 20.64
CA ALA A 159 5.54 28.21 20.84
C ALA A 159 6.55 28.41 19.68
N TYR A 160 6.94 27.33 18.99
CA TYR A 160 7.77 27.41 17.79
C TYR A 160 7.02 27.99 16.58
N PHE A 161 5.76 27.60 16.35
CA PHE A 161 4.94 28.09 15.22
C PHE A 161 4.19 29.39 15.50
N PHE A 162 4.09 29.81 16.76
CA PHE A 162 3.40 31.03 17.13
C PHE A 162 4.25 32.26 16.79
N PHE A 163 4.08 32.80 15.58
CA PHE A 163 4.84 33.95 15.06
C PHE A 163 4.34 35.31 15.56
N SER A 164 3.21 35.38 16.27
CA SER A 164 2.59 36.65 16.69
C SER A 164 3.23 37.33 17.91
N ILE A 165 4.13 36.66 18.64
CA ILE A 165 4.86 37.26 19.78
C ILE A 165 6.34 37.30 19.44
N ASP A 166 6.97 38.47 19.63
CA ASP A 166 8.42 38.65 19.52
C ASP A 166 9.14 37.68 20.49
N HIS A 167 9.91 36.71 19.98
CA HIS A 167 10.69 35.73 20.76
C HIS A 167 11.89 36.33 21.53
N LYS A 168 11.80 37.58 21.99
CA LYS A 168 12.86 38.31 22.70
C LYS A 168 13.14 37.78 24.11
N ALA A 169 12.17 37.12 24.75
CA ALA A 169 12.33 36.53 26.08
C ALA A 169 13.15 35.20 26.02
N LYS A 170 14.18 35.07 26.88
CA LYS A 170 15.09 33.90 26.92
C LYS A 170 14.35 32.57 27.12
N ALA A 171 13.29 32.55 27.93
CA ALA A 171 12.45 31.38 28.14
C ALA A 171 11.70 30.94 26.86
N MET A 172 11.15 31.89 26.11
CA MET A 172 10.43 31.63 24.85
C MET A 172 11.37 31.16 23.74
N ARG A 173 12.62 31.65 23.72
CA ARG A 173 13.65 31.18 22.78
C ARG A 173 14.09 29.74 23.06
N GLY A 174 14.15 29.36 24.34
CA GLY A 174 14.47 27.99 24.78
C GLY A 174 13.37 26.99 24.42
N THR A 175 12.11 27.31 24.73
CA THR A 175 10.95 26.47 24.37
C THR A 175 10.80 26.37 22.85
N ALA A 176 10.85 27.47 22.10
CA ALA A 176 10.77 27.40 20.63
C ALA A 176 11.91 26.57 20.00
N SER A 177 13.12 26.59 20.57
CA SER A 177 14.23 25.75 20.09
C SER A 177 13.97 24.27 20.35
N LEU A 178 13.46 23.90 21.52
CA LEU A 178 13.07 22.52 21.81
C LEU A 178 11.94 22.03 20.88
N GLY A 179 11.00 22.91 20.53
CA GLY A 179 9.89 22.59 19.62
C GLY A 179 10.38 22.25 18.23
N ARG A 180 11.40 22.98 17.74
CA ARG A 180 12.09 22.66 16.50
C ARG A 180 12.73 21.28 16.51
N TRP A 181 13.39 20.91 17.60
CA TRP A 181 13.97 19.57 17.75
C TRP A 181 12.90 18.48 17.73
N PHE A 182 11.80 18.66 18.48
CA PHE A 182 10.68 17.71 18.45
C PHE A 182 10.08 17.56 17.05
N LEU A 183 9.95 18.66 16.29
CA LEU A 183 9.51 18.60 14.90
C LEU A 183 10.49 17.85 14.00
N MET A 184 11.80 18.06 14.17
CA MET A 184 12.82 17.31 13.42
C MET A 184 12.73 15.81 13.69
N PHE A 185 12.51 15.39 14.94
CA PHE A 185 12.30 13.98 15.27
C PHE A 185 11.00 13.43 14.67
N ALA A 186 9.88 14.15 14.79
CA ALA A 186 8.59 13.73 14.27
C ALA A 186 8.61 13.60 12.73
N PHE A 187 9.14 14.61 12.03
CA PHE A 187 9.33 14.53 10.59
C PHE A 187 10.33 13.45 10.20
N GLY A 188 11.43 13.30 10.95
CA GLY A 188 12.39 12.21 10.75
C GLY A 188 11.75 10.82 10.85
N ALA A 189 10.87 10.61 11.82
CA ALA A 189 10.12 9.36 11.96
C ALA A 189 9.11 9.17 10.81
N MET A 190 8.41 10.21 10.38
CA MET A 190 7.48 10.14 9.24
C MET A 190 8.20 9.86 7.91
N PHE A 191 9.34 10.49 7.64
CA PHE A 191 10.13 10.17 6.45
C PHE A 191 10.76 8.77 6.57
N GLY A 192 11.22 8.40 7.76
CA GLY A 192 11.78 7.08 8.03
C GLY A 192 10.79 5.94 7.80
N SER A 193 9.50 6.12 8.14
CA SER A 193 8.47 5.10 7.91
C SER A 193 8.24 4.82 6.43
N THR A 194 8.37 5.83 5.56
CA THR A 194 8.27 5.64 4.10
C THR A 194 9.46 4.83 3.55
N VAL A 195 10.67 5.05 4.07
CA VAL A 195 11.86 4.27 3.72
C VAL A 195 11.71 2.84 4.22
N MET A 196 11.22 2.66 5.45
CA MET A 196 10.94 1.36 6.03
C MET A 196 9.93 0.58 5.18
N ALA A 197 8.87 1.22 4.69
CA ALA A 197 7.88 0.56 3.82
C ALA A 197 8.53 0.04 2.52
N ARG A 198 9.39 0.85 1.88
CA ARG A 198 10.12 0.42 0.67
C ARG A 198 11.11 -0.71 0.96
N MET A 199 11.85 -0.62 2.07
CA MET A 199 12.76 -1.70 2.48
C MET A 199 12.02 -2.97 2.88
N SER A 200 10.85 -2.86 3.52
CA SER A 200 9.99 -3.98 3.87
C SER A 200 9.47 -4.69 2.61
N LEU A 201 9.02 -3.93 1.60
CA LEU A 201 8.63 -4.51 0.31
C LEU A 201 9.81 -5.20 -0.38
N PHE A 202 11.01 -4.61 -0.34
CA PHE A 202 12.22 -5.23 -0.88
C PHE A 202 12.56 -6.55 -0.16
N ILE A 203 12.62 -6.53 1.17
CA ILE A 203 12.88 -7.71 2.00
C ILE A 203 11.84 -8.80 1.71
N GLY A 204 10.56 -8.45 1.62
CA GLY A 204 9.50 -9.42 1.29
C GLY A 204 9.69 -10.07 -0.09
N ARG A 205 10.25 -9.36 -1.07
CA ARG A 205 10.58 -9.95 -2.39
C ARG A 205 11.84 -10.80 -2.35
N VAL A 206 12.84 -10.42 -1.56
CA VAL A 206 14.05 -11.24 -1.35
C VAL A 206 13.72 -12.52 -0.59
N ASP A 207 12.93 -12.44 0.48
CA ASP A 207 12.47 -13.59 1.25
C ASP A 207 11.63 -14.54 0.38
N PHE A 208 10.73 -14.02 -0.44
CA PHE A 208 10.00 -14.83 -1.43
C PHE A 208 10.95 -15.60 -2.37
N LEU A 209 11.99 -14.94 -2.89
CA LEU A 209 12.97 -15.59 -3.79
C LEU A 209 13.85 -16.62 -3.09
N VAL A 210 14.20 -16.42 -1.81
CA VAL A 210 15.13 -17.28 -1.08
C VAL A 210 14.41 -18.42 -0.35
N SER A 211 13.24 -18.16 0.21
CA SER A 211 12.52 -19.10 1.07
C SER A 211 11.48 -19.91 0.29
N ASP A 212 10.72 -19.30 -0.61
CA ASP A 212 9.58 -19.95 -1.26
C ASP A 212 9.96 -20.63 -2.58
N VAL A 213 10.84 -20.00 -3.37
CA VAL A 213 11.26 -20.57 -4.67
C VAL A 213 12.05 -21.88 -4.52
N PRO A 214 13.02 -22.03 -3.59
CA PRO A 214 13.72 -23.30 -3.43
C PRO A 214 12.83 -24.42 -2.88
N ARG A 215 11.87 -24.10 -1.99
CA ARG A 215 10.89 -25.07 -1.50
C ARG A 215 10.00 -25.60 -2.63
N LEU A 216 9.71 -24.76 -3.62
CA LEU A 216 8.94 -25.14 -4.80
C LEU A 216 9.71 -26.10 -5.73
N PHE A 217 11.03 -25.90 -5.88
CA PHE A 217 11.88 -26.78 -6.70
C PHE A 217 12.42 -28.00 -5.95
N TRP A 218 12.32 -28.03 -4.61
CA TRP A 218 12.78 -29.15 -3.78
C TRP A 218 12.17 -30.52 -4.15
N PRO A 219 10.84 -30.66 -4.41
CA PRO A 219 10.26 -31.93 -4.85
C PRO A 219 10.84 -32.41 -6.18
N PHE A 220 11.09 -31.48 -7.11
CA PHE A 220 11.69 -31.77 -8.41
C PHE A 220 13.17 -32.16 -8.29
N ALA A 221 13.92 -31.49 -7.42
CA ALA A 221 15.31 -31.80 -7.14
C ALA A 221 15.47 -33.18 -6.46
N VAL A 222 14.58 -33.51 -5.52
CA VAL A 222 14.53 -34.84 -4.89
C VAL A 222 14.15 -35.92 -5.91
N GLY A 223 13.14 -35.66 -6.76
CA GLY A 223 12.75 -36.57 -7.83
C GLY A 223 13.87 -36.83 -8.86
N ALA A 224 14.59 -35.77 -9.25
CA ALA A 224 15.75 -35.89 -10.14
C ALA A 224 16.90 -36.68 -9.50
N SER A 225 17.15 -36.47 -8.20
CA SER A 225 18.18 -37.22 -7.45
C SER A 225 17.84 -38.71 -7.34
N ILE A 226 16.56 -39.04 -7.13
CA ILE A 226 16.07 -40.43 -7.12
C ILE A 226 16.21 -41.07 -8.50
N LEU A 227 15.85 -40.36 -9.57
CA LEU A 227 16.01 -40.84 -10.95
C LEU A 227 17.48 -41.07 -11.32
N ILE A 228 18.37 -40.14 -10.96
CA ILE A 228 19.82 -40.31 -11.16
C ILE A 228 20.33 -41.51 -10.37
N GLY A 229 19.89 -41.69 -9.13
CA GLY A 229 20.20 -42.86 -8.32
C GLY A 229 19.71 -44.17 -8.95
N PHE A 230 18.50 -44.17 -9.53
CA PHE A 230 17.93 -45.34 -10.21
C PHE A 230 18.66 -45.68 -11.52
N VAL A 231 19.00 -44.68 -12.32
CA VAL A 231 19.83 -44.84 -13.53
C VAL A 231 21.21 -45.37 -13.17
N TYR A 232 21.83 -44.85 -12.11
CA TYR A 232 23.13 -45.30 -11.64
C TYR A 232 23.09 -46.75 -11.11
N PHE A 233 22.04 -47.11 -10.36
CA PHE A 233 21.80 -48.48 -9.90
C PHE A 233 21.64 -49.45 -11.08
N PHE A 234 20.81 -49.10 -12.06
CA PHE A 234 20.60 -49.92 -13.26
C PHE A 234 21.88 -50.07 -14.10
N PHE A 235 22.70 -49.02 -14.18
CA PHE A 235 23.98 -49.06 -14.89
C PHE A 235 25.03 -49.93 -14.18
N ILE A 236 25.04 -49.92 -12.84
CA ILE A 236 25.88 -50.81 -12.03
C ILE A 236 25.41 -52.26 -12.15
N GLU A 237 24.11 -52.51 -12.09
CA GLU A 237 23.55 -53.87 -12.18
C GLU A 237 23.80 -54.50 -13.56
N LYS A 238 23.66 -53.70 -14.63
CA LYS A 238 24.02 -54.14 -15.99
C LYS A 238 25.51 -54.48 -16.11
N ARG A 239 26.40 -53.68 -15.50
CA ARG A 239 27.84 -54.00 -15.44
C ARG A 239 28.15 -55.24 -14.61
N ARG A 240 27.33 -55.55 -13.59
CA ARG A 240 27.50 -56.73 -12.73
C ARG A 240 27.13 -58.03 -13.45
N LYS A 241 26.07 -58.03 -14.26
CA LYS A 241 25.68 -59.17 -15.10
C LYS A 241 26.70 -59.48 -16.20
N LEU A 242 27.23 -58.45 -16.88
CA LEU A 242 28.28 -58.61 -17.89
C LEU A 242 29.62 -59.18 -17.36
N ARG A 243 29.85 -59.15 -16.05
CA ARG A 243 31.02 -59.76 -15.38
C ARG A 243 30.78 -61.19 -14.91
N GLN A 244 29.54 -61.66 -14.87
CA GLN A 244 29.19 -63.05 -14.51
C GLN A 244 29.10 -63.96 -15.75
N ASP A 245 28.92 -63.38 -16.93
CA ASP A 245 28.82 -64.08 -18.22
C ASP A 245 30.17 -64.14 -18.99
N ALA A 246 31.28 -63.69 -18.37
CA ALA A 246 32.65 -63.71 -18.91
C ALA A 246 33.56 -64.53 -18.00
#